data_AF-A0A1G7XSP5-F1
#
_entry.id   AF-A0A1G7XSP5-F1
#
_cell.length_a   1.000
_cell.length_b   1.000
_cell.length_c   1.000
_cell.angle_alpha   90.00
_cell.angle_beta   90.00
_cell.angle_gamma   90.00
#
_symmetry.space_group_name_H-M   'P 1'
#
loop_
_entity.id
_entity.type
_entity.pdbx_description
1 polymer ?
#
loop_
_entity_poly.entity_id
_entity_poly.type
_entity_poly.pdbx_seq_one_letter_code
_entity_poly.pdbx_strand_id
1 'polypeptide(L)' 'MPNTITRAKICRDTGLTESQVAAWITHAESYVDGSGYRLFFRVETPGEILELIPPLTREHALIVANL' A
#
# COMPACT_ATOMS: atom_id res chain seq x y z
N MET A 1 6.93 -19.45 3.56
CA MET A 1 7.72 -18.31 4.10
C MET A 1 6.75 -17.16 4.31
N PRO A 2 6.76 -16.44 5.45
CA PRO A 2 5.98 -15.22 5.54
C PRO A 2 6.47 -14.29 4.43
N ASN A 3 5.56 -13.87 3.56
CA ASN A 3 5.89 -13.02 2.42
C ASN A 3 6.23 -11.64 2.99
N THR A 4 7.52 -11.40 3.26
CA THR A 4 7.99 -10.15 3.88
C THR A 4 7.69 -9.00 2.93
N ILE A 5 6.84 -8.07 3.37
CA ILE A 5 6.51 -6.88 2.59
C ILE A 5 7.71 -5.94 2.64
N THR A 6 8.37 -5.75 1.49
CA THR A 6 9.47 -4.80 1.33
C THR A 6 8.99 -3.56 0.58
N ARG A 7 9.69 -2.42 0.74
CA ARG A 7 9.42 -1.21 -0.04
C ARG A 7 9.49 -1.46 -1.54
N ALA A 8 10.47 -2.25 -2.00
CA ALA A 8 10.60 -2.62 -3.40
C ALA A 8 9.38 -3.41 -3.92
N LYS A 9 8.84 -4.35 -3.12
CA LYS A 9 7.60 -5.06 -3.46
C LYS A 9 6.43 -4.08 -3.58
N ILE A 10 6.29 -3.16 -2.63
CA ILE A 10 5.24 -2.14 -2.66
C ILE A 10 5.34 -1.29 -3.92
N CYS A 11 6.52 -0.76 -4.24
CA CYS A 11 6.73 0.08 -5.42
C CYS A 11 6.35 -0.66 -6.72
N ARG A 12 6.76 -1.93 -6.84
CA ARG A 12 6.43 -2.76 -8.01
C ARG A 12 4.93 -3.00 -8.14
N ASP A 13 4.26 -3.33 -7.04
CA ASP A 13 2.87 -3.77 -7.07
C ASP A 13 1.89 -2.59 -7.17
N THR A 14 2.30 -1.37 -6.77
CA THR A 14 1.44 -0.16 -6.81
C THR A 14 1.83 0.86 -7.87
N GLY A 15 3.04 0.75 -8.45
CA GLY A 15 3.60 1.77 -9.35
C GLY A 15 4.08 3.04 -8.64
N LEU A 16 4.05 3.09 -7.31
CA LEU A 16 4.61 4.20 -6.54
C LEU A 16 6.14 4.17 -6.54
N THR A 17 6.76 5.34 -6.48
CA THR A 17 8.21 5.47 -6.27
C THR A 17 8.59 5.24 -4.81
N GLU A 18 9.87 4.91 -4.54
CA GLU A 18 10.34 4.74 -3.16
C GLU A 18 10.12 5.99 -2.30
N SER A 19 10.32 7.18 -2.86
CA SER A 19 10.11 8.44 -2.14
C SER A 19 8.64 8.62 -1.75
N GLN A 20 7.72 8.28 -2.64
CA GLN A 20 6.27 8.31 -2.38
C GLN A 20 5.87 7.29 -1.33
N VAL A 21 6.38 6.05 -1.43
CA VAL A 21 6.13 5.01 -0.42
C VAL A 21 6.67 5.45 0.95
N ALA A 22 7.87 6.03 1.02
CA ALA A 22 8.44 6.51 2.27
C ALA A 22 7.67 7.71 2.86
N ALA A 23 7.18 8.60 2.00
CA ALA A 23 6.45 9.78 2.40
C ALA A 23 5.03 9.45 2.87
N TRP A 24 4.32 8.56 2.18
CA TRP A 24 2.88 8.39 2.35
C TRP A 24 2.49 7.11 3.07
N ILE A 25 3.30 6.06 3.06
CA ILE A 25 2.95 4.79 3.71
C ILE A 25 3.51 4.74 5.12
N THR A 26 2.66 4.38 6.09
CA THR A 26 3.08 4.19 7.49
C THR A 26 3.56 2.77 7.72
N HIS A 27 2.78 1.79 7.30
CA HIS A 27 3.06 0.37 7.44
C HIS A 27 2.21 -0.45 6.45
N ALA A 28 2.48 -1.75 6.39
CA ALA A 28 1.79 -2.70 5.54
C ALA A 28 1.52 -3.99 6.31
N GLU A 29 0.38 -4.64 6.05
CA GLU A 29 -0.01 -5.89 6.69
C GLU A 29 -0.38 -6.96 5.66
N SER A 30 0.29 -8.11 5.71
CA SER A 30 -0.02 -9.26 4.86
C SER A 30 -1.31 -9.94 5.32
N TYR A 31 -2.13 -10.39 4.37
CA TYR A 31 -3.21 -11.31 4.69
C TYR A 31 -2.67 -12.68 5.08
N VAL A 32 -3.33 -13.31 6.06
CA VAL A 32 -2.93 -14.61 6.62
C VAL A 32 -2.98 -15.72 5.57
N ASP A 33 -3.93 -15.64 4.64
CA ASP A 33 -4.11 -16.58 3.54
C ASP A 33 -3.12 -16.38 2.37
N GLY A 34 -2.27 -15.35 2.43
CA GLY A 34 -1.30 -15.02 1.39
C GLY A 34 -1.91 -14.38 0.14
N SER A 35 -3.21 -14.06 0.15
CA SER A 35 -3.93 -13.45 -0.97
C SER A 35 -3.43 -12.05 -1.33
N GLY A 36 -2.60 -11.43 -0.48
CA GLY A 36 -2.14 -10.07 -0.69
C GLY A 36 -1.74 -9.37 0.60
N TYR A 37 -1.84 -8.04 0.58
CA TYR A 37 -1.59 -7.19 1.75
C TYR A 37 -2.36 -5.87 1.69
N ARG A 38 -2.45 -5.20 2.84
CA ARG A 38 -2.98 -3.84 2.99
C ARG A 38 -1.84 -2.85 3.16
N LEU A 39 -1.99 -1.67 2.56
CA LEU A 39 -1.14 -0.51 2.79
C LEU A 39 -1.90 0.55 3.55
N PHE A 40 -1.30 1.11 4.59
CA PHE A 40 -1.89 2.18 5.39
C PHE A 40 -1.23 3.51 5.09
N PHE A 41 -2.01 4.46 4.60
CA PHE A 41 -1.54 5.79 4.26
C PHE A 41 -1.48 6.70 5.49
N ARG A 42 -0.57 7.67 5.46
CA ARG A 42 -0.49 8.77 6.42
C ARG A 42 -1.69 9.69 6.25
N VAL A 43 -2.15 10.28 7.36
CA VAL A 43 -3.19 11.32 7.35
C VAL A 43 -2.76 12.54 6.53
N GLU A 44 -1.47 12.83 6.48
CA GLU A 44 -0.92 13.93 5.69
C GLU A 44 -0.77 13.61 4.20
N THR A 45 -1.14 12.40 3.75
CA THR A 45 -1.13 12.07 2.33
C THR A 45 -2.12 13.00 1.61
N PRO A 46 -1.70 13.71 0.54
CA PRO A 46 -2.59 14.62 -0.16
C PRO A 46 -3.85 13.90 -0.69
N GLY A 47 -5.03 14.49 -0.49
CA GLY A 47 -6.30 13.91 -0.94
C GLY A 47 -6.34 13.60 -2.43
N GLU A 48 -5.76 14.47 -3.26
CA GLU A 48 -5.62 14.26 -4.71
C GLU A 48 -4.86 12.97 -5.05
N ILE A 49 -3.85 12.59 -4.26
CA ILE A 49 -3.12 11.34 -4.44
C ILE A 49 -3.99 10.14 -4.05
N LEU A 50 -4.75 10.26 -2.97
CA LEU A 50 -5.66 9.21 -2.50
C LEU A 50 -6.78 8.95 -3.53
N GLU A 51 -7.25 9.99 -4.21
CA GLU A 51 -8.23 9.88 -5.30
C GLU A 51 -7.70 9.17 -6.55
N LEU A 52 -6.38 9.21 -6.79
CA LEU A 52 -5.73 8.53 -7.91
C LEU A 52 -5.50 7.04 -7.66
N ILE A 53 -5.77 6.54 -6.46
CA ILE A 53 -5.47 5.17 -6.04
C ILE A 53 -6.78 4.37 -5.90
N PRO A 54 -7.28 3.73 -6.98
CA PRO A 54 -8.33 2.73 -6.86
C PRO A 54 -7.72 1.41 -6.31
N PRO A 55 -8.40 0.64 -5.43
CA PRO A 55 -9.62 0.89 -4.65
C PRO A 55 -9.32 1.28 -3.19
N LEU A 56 -9.02 2.56 -2.93
CA LEU A 56 -8.80 3.04 -1.57
C LEU A 56 -10.07 2.93 -0.70
N THR A 57 -9.93 2.40 0.51
CA THR A 57 -11.05 2.30 1.47
C THR A 57 -11.21 3.58 2.30
N ARG A 58 -12.31 3.69 3.04
CA ARG A 58 -12.57 4.80 3.99
C ARG A 58 -11.52 4.91 5.11
N GLU A 59 -10.77 3.86 5.36
CA GLU A 59 -9.71 3.82 6.38
C GLU A 59 -8.36 4.30 5.80
N HIS A 60 -8.36 4.88 4.59
CA HIS A 60 -7.15 5.23 3.85
C HIS A 60 -6.23 4.01 3.66
N ALA A 61 -6.83 2.86 3.35
CA ALA A 61 -6.10 1.63 3.08
C ALA A 61 -6.23 1.23 1.61
N LEU A 62 -5.12 0.81 1.00
CA LEU A 62 -5.12 0.16 -0.32
C LEU A 62 -4.97 -1.35 -0.15
N ILE A 63 -5.87 -2.11 -0.78
CA ILE A 63 -5.79 -3.57 -0.84
C ILE A 63 -5.03 -3.97 -2.10
N VAL A 64 -3.90 -4.66 -1.92
CA VAL A 64 -3.11 -5.23 -3.01
C VAL A 64 -3.31 -6.74 -3.01
N ALA A 65 -3.99 -7.26 -4.01
CA ALA A 65 -4.17 -8.70 -4.19
C ALA A 65 -3.03 -9.29 -5.04
N ASN A 66 -2.54 -10.47 -4.67
CA ASN A 66 -1.69 -11.27 -5.54
C ASN A 66 -2.62 -12.03 -6.50
N LEU A 67 -2.71 -11.58 -7.76
CA LEU A 67 -3.35 -12.33 -8.84
C LEU A 67 -2.41 -13.41 -9.39
#